data_AF-A0A351SV51-F1
#
_entry.id   AF-A0A351SV51-F1
#
_cell.length_a   1.000
_cell.length_b   1.000
_cell.length_c   1.000
_cell.angle_alpha   90.00
_cell.angle_beta   90.00
_cell.angle_gamma   90.00
#
_symmetry.space_group_name_H-M   'P 1'
#
loop_
_entity.id
_entity.type
_entity.pdbx_description
1 polymer ?
#
loop_
_entity_poly.entity_id
_entity_poly.type
_entity_poly.pdbx_seq_one_letter_code
_entity_poly.pdbx_strand_id
1 'polypeptide(L)'
;MKTQNSKLKTQNGFTLLEVVVAMSIVALGVVTLFEIFSLGLRLGARSFERTEATAYGREAIDEFLIRRGASEGGESGSFGERYHWRIQVKTLPEDGQFS
;
A
#
# COMPACT_ATOMS: atom_id res chain seq x y z
N MET A 1 -50.76 9.80 -61.72
CA MET A 1 -50.87 9.17 -60.38
C MET A 1 -49.46 8.69 -60.00
N LYS A 2 -48.81 9.31 -59.02
CA LYS A 2 -47.39 9.03 -58.68
C LYS A 2 -47.31 7.82 -57.73
N THR A 3 -46.64 6.75 -58.16
CA THR A 3 -46.32 5.60 -57.32
C THR A 3 -45.15 5.94 -56.40
N GLN A 4 -45.44 6.17 -55.11
CA GLN A 4 -44.38 6.28 -54.11
C GLN A 4 -43.89 4.88 -53.75
N ASN A 5 -42.63 4.61 -54.06
CA ASN A 5 -41.92 3.39 -53.71
C ASN A 5 -41.28 3.59 -52.33
N SER A 6 -41.88 3.05 -51.26
CA SER A 6 -41.31 3.14 -49.92
C SER A 6 -40.07 2.23 -49.83
N LYS A 7 -38.87 2.82 -49.79
CA LYS A 7 -37.66 2.07 -49.45
C LYS A 7 -37.82 1.54 -48.02
N LEU A 8 -37.95 0.22 -47.89
CA LEU A 8 -37.89 -0.48 -46.61
C LEU A 8 -36.54 -0.16 -45.95
N LYS A 9 -36.56 0.48 -44.78
CA LYS A 9 -35.36 0.69 -43.96
C LYS A 9 -34.89 -0.65 -43.42
N THR A 10 -33.74 -1.12 -43.87
CA THR A 10 -33.04 -2.27 -43.27
C THR A 10 -32.58 -1.89 -41.87
N GLN A 11 -33.02 -2.62 -40.84
CA GLN A 11 -32.52 -2.45 -39.48
C GLN A 11 -31.20 -3.21 -39.35
N ASN A 12 -30.09 -2.50 -39.15
CA ASN A 12 -28.79 -3.10 -38.89
C ASN A 12 -28.70 -3.40 -37.38
N GLY A 13 -28.80 -4.68 -37.02
CA GLY A 13 -28.56 -5.14 -35.65
C GLY A 13 -27.06 -5.20 -35.32
N PHE A 14 -26.75 -5.33 -34.02
CA PHE A 14 -25.40 -5.53 -33.52
C PHE A 14 -24.83 -6.87 -34.00
N THR A 15 -23.52 -6.89 -34.30
CA THR A 15 -22.84 -8.14 -34.68
C THR A 15 -22.47 -8.95 -33.42
N LEU A 16 -22.34 -10.27 -33.57
CA LEU A 16 -21.87 -11.13 -32.46
C LEU A 16 -20.48 -10.72 -31.97
N LEU A 17 -19.59 -10.32 -32.89
CA LEU A 17 -18.25 -9.84 -32.57
C LEU A 17 -18.28 -8.59 -31.68
N GLU A 18 -19.20 -7.67 -31.95
CA GLU A 18 -19.30 -6.40 -31.23
C GLU A 18 -19.68 -6.62 -29.76
N VAL A 19 -20.62 -7.53 -29.49
CA VAL A 19 -20.98 -7.90 -28.12
C VAL A 19 -19.80 -8.55 -27.40
N VAL A 20 -19.07 -9.44 -28.06
CA VAL A 20 -17.88 -10.11 -27.48
C VAL A 20 -16.78 -9.09 -27.16
N VAL A 21 -16.52 -8.14 -28.07
CA VAL A 21 -15.53 -7.08 -27.84
C VAL A 21 -15.96 -6.18 -26.68
N ALA A 22 -17.23 -5.75 -26.64
CA ALA A 22 -17.75 -4.93 -25.55
C ALA A 22 -17.63 -5.65 -24.19
N MET A 23 -18.01 -6.93 -24.12
CA MET A 23 -17.84 -7.73 -22.90
C MET A 23 -16.39 -7.91 -22.52
N SER A 24 -15.48 -8.06 -23.49
CA SER A 24 -14.04 -8.18 -23.25
C SER A 24 -13.48 -6.89 -22.61
N ILE A 25 -13.87 -5.73 -23.14
CA ILE A 25 -13.45 -4.43 -22.59
C ILE A 25 -13.96 -4.26 -21.15
N VAL A 26 -15.23 -4.60 -20.90
CA VAL A 26 -15.82 -4.53 -19.56
C VAL A 26 -15.08 -5.45 -18.58
N ALA A 27 -14.79 -6.69 -18.98
CA ALA A 27 -14.07 -7.64 -18.13
C ALA A 27 -12.67 -7.12 -17.75
N LEU A 28 -11.92 -6.58 -18.72
CA LEU A 28 -10.62 -5.97 -18.47
C LEU A 28 -10.72 -4.78 -17.51
N GLY A 29 -11.73 -3.93 -17.69
CA GLY A 29 -12.01 -2.81 -16.78
C GLY A 29 -12.28 -3.27 -15.33
N VAL A 30 -13.08 -4.32 -15.16
CA VAL A 30 -13.38 -4.87 -13.82
C VAL A 30 -12.14 -5.47 -13.17
N VAL A 31 -11.33 -6.22 -13.92
CA VAL A 31 -10.08 -6.81 -13.40
C VAL A 31 -9.11 -5.72 -12.94
N THR A 32 -8.88 -4.70 -13.77
CA THR A 32 -7.99 -3.57 -13.42
C THR A 32 -8.49 -2.79 -12.20
N LEU A 33 -9.80 -2.58 -12.05
CA LEU A 33 -10.40 -2.00 -10.85
C LEU A 33 -10.10 -2.81 -9.59
N PHE A 34 -10.24 -4.14 -9.66
CA PHE A 34 -9.92 -5.01 -8.52
C PHE A 34 -8.43 -5.02 -8.17
N GLU A 35 -7.55 -4.98 -9.16
CA GLU A 35 -6.10 -4.88 -8.94
C GLU A 35 -5.73 -3.59 -8.20
N ILE A 36 -6.25 -2.44 -8.66
CA ILE A 36 -6.03 -1.14 -8.01
C ILE A 36 -6.57 -1.15 -6.57
N PHE A 37 -7.77 -1.70 -6.37
CA PHE A 37 -8.35 -1.81 -5.04
C PHE A 37 -7.50 -2.69 -4.11
N SER A 38 -7.03 -3.84 -4.61
CA SER A 38 -6.13 -4.74 -3.88
C SER A 38 -4.80 -4.06 -3.53
N LEU A 39 -4.26 -3.25 -4.45
CA LEU A 39 -3.04 -2.48 -4.22
C LEU A 39 -3.26 -1.40 -3.15
N GLY A 40 -4.39 -0.70 -3.19
CA GLY A 40 -4.78 0.28 -2.18
C GLY A 40 -4.92 -0.32 -0.79
N LEU A 41 -5.58 -1.49 -0.67
CA LEU A 41 -5.69 -2.23 0.58
C LEU A 41 -4.31 -2.67 1.12
N ARG A 42 -3.43 -3.17 0.26
CA ARG A 42 -2.06 -3.54 0.64
C ARG A 42 -1.24 -2.33 1.09
N LEU A 43 -1.38 -1.19 0.41
CA LEU A 43 -0.67 0.03 0.77
C LEU A 43 -1.18 0.61 2.09
N GLY A 44 -2.49 0.52 2.35
CA GLY A 44 -3.09 0.82 3.64
C GLY A 44 -2.57 -0.09 4.76
N ALA A 45 -2.52 -1.41 4.53
CA ALA A 45 -1.97 -2.36 5.49
C ALA A 45 -0.47 -2.12 5.77
N ARG A 46 0.33 -1.80 4.76
CA ARG A 46 1.74 -1.41 4.90
C ARG A 46 1.93 -0.10 5.66
N SER A 47 1.00 0.84 5.53
CA SER A 47 1.04 2.11 6.27
C SER A 47 0.81 1.90 7.76
N PHE A 48 0.08 0.85 8.15
CA PHE A 48 -0.11 0.46 9.54
C PHE A 48 1.20 -0.05 10.18
N GLU A 49 1.98 -0.89 9.46
CA GLU A 49 3.28 -1.41 9.94
C GLU A 49 4.27 -0.30 10.33
N ARG A 50 4.24 0.84 9.62
CA ARG A 50 5.19 1.93 9.87
C ARG A 50 4.88 2.76 11.11
N THR A 51 3.60 2.86 11.47
CA THR A 51 3.16 3.59 12.67
C THR A 51 3.41 2.75 13.92
N GLU A 52 3.11 1.45 13.84
CA GLU A 52 3.29 0.51 14.94
C GLU A 52 4.77 0.34 15.31
N ALA A 53 5.66 0.20 14.33
CA ALA A 53 7.11 0.11 14.59
C ALA A 53 7.69 1.38 15.26
N THR A 54 7.16 2.56 14.94
CA THR A 54 7.59 3.83 15.54
C THR A 54 7.06 3.98 16.97
N ALA A 55 5.83 3.52 17.23
CA ALA A 55 5.24 3.51 18.57
C ALA A 55 6.03 2.58 19.51
N TYR A 56 6.34 1.35 19.08
CA TYR A 56 7.17 0.42 19.86
C TYR A 56 8.58 0.95 20.09
N GLY A 57 9.19 1.59 19.08
CA GLY A 57 10.51 2.22 19.25
C GLY A 57 10.51 3.32 20.32
N ARG A 58 9.42 4.10 20.41
CA ARG A 58 9.27 5.16 21.42
C ARG A 58 9.07 4.58 22.82
N GLU A 59 8.28 3.52 22.95
CA GLU A 59 8.05 2.84 24.23
C GLU A 59 9.35 2.18 24.76
N ALA A 60 10.13 1.54 23.88
CA ALA A 60 11.43 0.95 24.25
C ALA A 60 12.45 2.02 24.70
N ILE A 61 12.47 3.19 24.06
CA ILE A 61 13.33 4.31 24.48
C ILE A 61 12.88 4.86 25.83
N ASP A 62 11.59 5.05 26.04
CA ASP A 62 11.05 5.60 27.30
C ASP A 62 11.33 4.64 28.47
N GLU A 63 11.12 3.33 28.28
CA GLU A 63 11.45 2.31 29.27
C GLU A 63 12.95 2.29 29.59
N PHE A 64 13.82 2.39 28.58
CA PHE A 64 15.27 2.46 28.76
C PHE A 64 15.71 3.69 29.56
N LEU A 65 15.16 4.86 29.24
CA LEU A 65 15.47 6.13 29.91
C LEU A 65 15.01 6.14 31.37
N ILE A 66 13.85 5.57 31.67
CA ILE A 66 13.28 5.50 33.02
C ILE A 66 14.03 4.48 33.89
N ARG A 67 14.42 3.31 33.35
CA ARG A 67 14.96 2.21 34.17
C ARG A 67 16.43 2.36 34.57
N ARG A 68 17.28 3.06 33.81
CA ARG A 68 18.73 3.02 34.08
C ARG A 68 19.50 4.34 34.06
N GLY A 69 18.93 5.42 33.53
CA GLY A 69 19.76 6.58 33.18
C GLY A 69 20.78 6.21 32.09
N ALA A 70 21.17 7.17 31.27
CA ALA A 70 22.01 6.94 30.11
C ALA A 70 23.44 6.45 30.48
N SER A 71 23.58 5.16 30.76
CA SER A 71 24.86 4.50 30.93
C SER A 71 25.35 4.02 29.55
N GLU A 72 26.59 4.36 29.18
CA GLU A 72 27.18 3.97 27.89
C GLU A 72 27.11 2.44 27.67
N GLY A 73 26.61 2.02 26.51
CA GLY A 73 26.47 0.60 26.18
C GLY A 73 25.46 0.33 25.06
N GLY A 74 25.54 -0.89 24.51
CA GLY A 74 24.55 -1.41 23.58
C GLY A 74 23.65 -2.42 24.26
N GLU A 75 22.33 -2.20 24.26
CA GLU A 75 21.35 -3.14 24.79
C GLU A 75 20.51 -3.73 23.65
N SER A 76 20.18 -5.01 23.73
CA SER A 76 19.34 -5.67 22.74
C SER A 76 18.37 -6.61 23.44
N GLY A 77 17.12 -6.61 22.96
CA GLY A 77 16.05 -7.42 23.50
C GLY A 77 15.04 -7.81 22.43
N SER A 78 14.09 -8.65 22.81
CA SER A 78 12.96 -9.06 21.96
C SER A 78 11.65 -8.69 22.64
N PHE A 79 10.74 -8.08 21.88
CA PHE A 79 9.36 -7.90 22.32
C PHE A 79 8.51 -9.00 21.68
N GLY A 80 8.16 -10.02 22.46
CA GLY A 80 7.48 -11.24 21.97
C GLY A 80 8.34 -12.09 21.02
N GLU A 81 7.71 -12.89 20.16
CA GLU A 81 8.40 -13.77 19.19
C GLU A 81 8.77 -13.10 17.85
N ARG A 82 8.25 -11.90 17.56
CA ARG A 82 8.27 -11.34 16.20
C ARG A 82 9.06 -10.04 16.02
N TYR A 83 9.41 -9.36 17.11
CA TYR A 83 10.10 -8.07 17.04
C TYR A 83 11.37 -8.05 17.89
N HIS A 84 12.48 -7.71 17.25
CA HIS A 84 13.79 -7.56 17.88
C HIS A 84 14.18 -6.09 17.88
N TRP A 85 14.70 -5.59 18.99
CA TRP A 85 15.17 -4.21 19.11
C TRP A 85 16.62 -4.16 19.59
N ARG A 86 17.31 -3.08 19.21
CA ARG A 86 18.70 -2.81 19.60
C ARG A 86 18.86 -1.32 19.88
N ILE A 87 19.32 -0.97 21.08
CA ILE A 87 19.66 0.39 21.50
C ILE A 87 21.19 0.49 21.53
N GLN A 88 21.74 1.57 20.98
CA GLN A 88 23.16 1.90 21.09
C GLN A 88 23.28 3.31 21.67
N VAL A 89 23.86 3.41 22.87
CA VAL A 89 24.23 4.69 23.47
C VAL A 89 25.66 5.01 23.07
N LYS A 90 25.85 6.07 22.30
CA LYS A 90 27.17 6.62 21.97
C LYS A 90 27.28 8.00 22.59
N THR A 91 28.38 8.26 23.28
CA THR A 91 28.72 9.61 23.71
C THR A 91 29.02 10.46 22.49
N LEU A 92 28.33 11.60 22.41
CA LEU A 92 28.55 12.58 21.35
C LEU A 92 29.92 13.22 21.61
N PRO A 93 30.90 13.11 20.69
CA PRO A 93 32.12 13.90 20.81
C PRO A 93 31.73 15.38 20.81
N GLU A 94 32.27 16.18 21.74
CA GLU A 94 31.99 17.62 21.82
C GLU A 94 32.47 18.40 20.57
N ASP A 95 33.21 17.72 19.69
CA ASP A 95 33.87 18.30 18.53
C ASP A 95 33.16 17.79 17.28
N GLY A 96 32.30 18.62 16.69
CA GLY A 96 31.46 18.29 15.53
C GLY A 96 32.24 17.98 14.24
N GLN A 97 32.88 16.81 14.17
CA GLN A 97 33.55 16.34 12.97
C GLN A 97 33.05 14.94 12.61
N PHE A 98 32.07 14.92 11.68
CA PHE A 98 31.63 13.71 11.00
C PHE A 98 32.68 13.33 9.96
N SER A 99 33.17 12.09 10.01
CA SER A 99 33.95 11.47 8.94
C SER A 99 33.13 10.40 8.23
#